data_AF-A0AAJ4XNS7-F1
#
_entry.id   AF-A0AAJ4XNS7-F1
#
_cell.length_a   1.000
_cell.length_b   1.000
_cell.length_c   1.000
_cell.angle_alpha   90.00
_cell.angle_beta   90.00
_cell.angle_gamma   90.00
#
_symmetry.space_group_name_H-M   'P 1'
#
loop_
_entity.id
_entity.type
_entity.pdbx_description
1 polymer ?
#
loop_
_entity_poly.entity_id
_entity_poly.type
_entity_poly.pdbx_seq_one_letter_code
_entity_poly.pdbx_strand_id
1 'polypeptide(L)'
;MSRVANFSIRCLCNVVNSTACGSGSSSRLLKSVPFHQRTVPEPRDQKLIPSSSRTITTAFKDRPELQLTLALIKPSVCAYQPDVSAILKEIKQSGLNVARSKRLFWTSQEAHEFYAEHRGRFYYDRLILGMISGPSLALALYGPDAIQKWRSMLGPTKAYKSKWQHPACLRARYGLGDTRNGFHGSDSDHSAIRELSLVFDGWDTQWWLDREQGKLPVDDGGKLNPLGF
;
A
#
# COMPACT_ATOMS: atom_id res chain seq x y z
N MET A 1 34.16 -4.33 -3.04
CA MET A 1 33.56 -4.85 -1.79
C MET A 1 32.69 -3.75 -1.18
N SER A 2 31.37 -3.81 -1.33
CA SER A 2 30.45 -3.04 -0.49
C SER A 2 29.10 -3.73 -0.49
N ARG A 3 28.66 -4.16 0.71
CA ARG A 3 27.44 -4.96 0.92
C ARG A 3 26.24 -4.04 1.02
N VAL A 4 25.26 -4.22 0.14
CA VAL A 4 23.94 -3.58 0.25
C VAL A 4 23.10 -4.42 1.21
N ALA A 5 22.70 -3.83 2.34
CA ALA A 5 21.82 -4.48 3.30
C ALA A 5 20.36 -4.29 2.86
N ASN A 6 19.73 -5.38 2.40
CA ASN A 6 18.29 -5.44 2.16
C ASN A 6 17.56 -5.61 3.50
N PHE A 7 16.83 -4.57 3.94
CA PHE A 7 15.89 -4.70 5.05
C PHE A 7 14.55 -5.23 4.51
N SER A 8 14.27 -6.50 4.80
CA SER A 8 12.96 -7.13 4.60
C SER A 8 12.11 -6.92 5.85
N ILE A 9 11.05 -6.12 5.75
CA ILE A 9 10.05 -6.00 6.80
C ILE A 9 9.07 -7.16 6.65
N ARG A 10 9.24 -8.21 7.46
CA ARG A 10 8.25 -9.27 7.63
C ARG A 10 7.09 -8.75 8.49
N CYS A 11 5.88 -8.85 7.94
CA CYS A 11 4.63 -8.73 8.68
C CYS A 11 4.53 -9.90 9.67
N LEU A 12 4.53 -9.62 10.97
CA LEU A 12 4.19 -10.59 12.01
C LEU A 12 2.70 -10.41 12.37
N CYS A 13 1.89 -11.40 12.03
CA CYS A 13 0.56 -11.57 12.60
C CYS A 13 0.71 -11.99 14.06
N ASN A 14 0.22 -11.16 14.98
CA ASN A 14 0.15 -11.51 16.40
C ASN A 14 -1.04 -12.45 16.63
N VAL A 15 -0.71 -13.64 17.14
CA VAL A 15 -1.61 -14.57 17.79
C VAL A 15 -2.05 -13.96 19.12
N VAL A 16 -3.36 -13.84 19.31
CA VAL A 16 -3.97 -13.47 20.59
C VAL A 16 -4.02 -14.73 21.43
N ASN A 17 -3.35 -14.76 22.58
CA ASN A 17 -3.67 -15.69 23.64
C ASN A 17 -3.60 -14.99 24.99
N SER A 18 -4.76 -15.00 25.65
CA SER A 18 -5.08 -14.36 26.90
C SER A 18 -4.26 -14.93 28.06
N THR A 19 -3.71 -14.05 28.89
CA THR A 19 -3.23 -14.36 30.24
C THR A 19 -4.24 -13.84 31.26
N ALA A 20 -4.76 -14.74 32.08
CA ALA A 20 -5.32 -14.39 33.38
C ALA A 20 -4.70 -15.34 34.41
N CYS A 21 -3.95 -14.74 35.33
CA CYS A 21 -3.28 -15.37 36.46
C CYS A 21 -4.27 -15.52 37.62
N GLY A 22 -4.25 -16.66 38.31
CA GLY A 22 -5.08 -16.92 39.48
C GLY A 22 -4.59 -18.15 40.24
N SER A 23 -3.96 -17.87 41.38
CA SER A 23 -3.21 -18.75 42.27
C SER A 23 -4.02 -19.87 42.95
N GLY A 24 -3.33 -21.00 43.19
CA GLY A 24 -3.47 -21.80 44.41
C GLY A 24 -4.26 -23.10 44.26
N SER A 25 -3.58 -24.23 44.45
CA SER A 25 -4.21 -25.41 45.04
C SER A 25 -3.17 -26.33 45.68
N SER A 26 -3.33 -26.46 47.00
CA SER A 26 -2.76 -27.51 47.83
C SER A 26 -3.53 -28.81 47.60
N SER A 27 -2.79 -29.92 47.68
CA SER A 27 -3.20 -31.31 47.56
C SER A 27 -4.46 -31.70 48.34
N ARG A 28 -5.39 -32.46 47.74
CA ARG A 28 -5.89 -33.73 48.33
C ARG A 28 -6.76 -34.59 47.39
N LEU A 29 -6.33 -35.84 47.28
CA LEU A 29 -7.04 -37.11 47.03
C LEU A 29 -8.58 -37.12 46.98
N LEU A 30 -9.14 -37.68 45.89
CA LEU A 30 -10.43 -38.39 45.86
C LEU A 30 -10.32 -39.54 44.83
N LYS A 31 -10.11 -40.78 45.30
CA LYS A 31 -11.09 -41.88 45.44
C LYS A 31 -11.73 -42.34 44.12
N SER A 32 -11.30 -43.54 43.74
CA SER A 32 -11.80 -44.43 42.68
C SER A 32 -13.28 -44.77 42.81
N VAL A 33 -14.00 -44.82 41.68
CA VAL A 33 -15.35 -45.42 41.57
C VAL A 33 -15.39 -46.35 40.35
N PRO A 34 -16.02 -47.54 40.40
CA PRO A 34 -15.83 -48.59 39.41
C PRO A 34 -16.65 -48.42 38.12
N PHE A 35 -16.09 -49.06 37.10
CA PHE A 35 -16.55 -49.32 35.74
C PHE A 35 -18.01 -49.82 35.66
N HIS A 36 -18.85 -49.09 34.93
CA HIS A 36 -20.13 -49.58 34.41
C HIS A 36 -20.05 -49.56 32.89
N GLN A 37 -20.07 -50.76 32.29
CA GLN A 37 -20.20 -50.93 30.84
C GLN A 37 -21.52 -50.31 30.39
N ARG A 38 -21.44 -49.25 29.57
CA ARG A 38 -22.56 -48.77 28.76
C ARG A 38 -22.31 -49.19 27.32
N THR A 39 -23.30 -49.88 26.79
CA THR A 39 -23.41 -50.39 25.44
C THR A 39 -23.37 -49.27 24.40
N VAL A 40 -22.70 -49.54 23.29
CA VAL A 40 -22.55 -48.65 22.13
C VAL A 40 -23.89 -48.57 21.38
N PRO A 41 -24.48 -47.38 21.17
CA PRO A 41 -25.60 -47.24 20.25
C PRO A 41 -25.10 -47.12 18.80
N GLU A 42 -25.70 -47.92 17.91
CA GLU A 42 -25.55 -47.88 16.45
C GLU A 42 -25.68 -46.45 15.86
N PRO A 43 -24.86 -46.08 14.86
CA PRO A 43 -24.95 -44.78 14.21
C PRO A 43 -26.21 -44.71 13.33
N ARG A 44 -27.11 -43.77 13.67
CA ARG A 44 -28.25 -43.40 12.83
C ARG A 44 -27.79 -42.65 11.59
N ASP A 45 -28.37 -43.01 10.45
CA ASP A 45 -28.19 -42.39 9.14
C ASP A 45 -28.21 -40.85 9.19
N GLN A 46 -27.03 -40.24 9.03
CA GLN A 46 -26.94 -38.82 8.74
C GLN A 46 -27.29 -38.60 7.26
N LYS A 47 -28.48 -38.06 7.02
CA LYS A 47 -28.88 -37.55 5.71
C LYS A 47 -27.82 -36.58 5.18
N LEU A 48 -27.27 -36.89 4.01
CA LEU A 48 -26.43 -35.98 3.23
C LEU A 48 -27.17 -34.65 3.04
N ILE A 49 -26.58 -33.57 3.54
CA ILE A 49 -26.95 -32.21 3.19
C ILE A 49 -26.32 -31.94 1.81
N PRO A 50 -27.08 -31.52 0.77
CA PRO A 50 -26.49 -31.28 -0.53
C PRO A 50 -25.51 -30.10 -0.44
N SER A 51 -24.28 -30.35 -0.90
CA SER A 51 -23.23 -29.34 -1.04
C SER A 51 -23.64 -28.33 -2.10
N SER A 52 -24.27 -27.23 -1.69
CA SER A 52 -24.45 -26.08 -2.58
C SER A 52 -23.07 -25.49 -2.85
N SER A 53 -22.47 -25.85 -3.98
CA SER A 53 -21.34 -25.15 -4.57
C SER A 53 -21.74 -23.69 -4.75
N ARG A 54 -21.39 -22.83 -3.78
CA ARG A 54 -21.48 -21.38 -3.96
C ARG A 54 -20.41 -21.00 -4.97
N THR A 55 -20.87 -20.70 -6.18
CA THR A 55 -20.10 -20.12 -7.27
C THR A 55 -19.32 -18.91 -6.76
N ILE A 56 -17.99 -19.04 -6.68
CA ILE A 56 -17.03 -17.99 -6.26
C ILE A 56 -17.12 -16.75 -7.18
N THR A 57 -17.70 -16.90 -8.36
CA THR A 57 -17.75 -15.91 -9.44
C THR A 57 -18.56 -14.64 -9.10
N THR A 58 -19.51 -14.67 -8.16
CA THR A 58 -20.33 -13.49 -7.87
C THR A 58 -19.66 -12.49 -6.93
N ALA A 59 -18.72 -12.91 -6.06
CA ALA A 59 -18.12 -12.04 -5.04
C ALA A 59 -17.04 -11.07 -5.57
N PHE A 60 -16.55 -11.27 -6.80
CA PHE A 60 -15.55 -10.36 -7.40
C PHE A 60 -16.18 -9.18 -8.15
N LYS A 61 -17.45 -9.29 -8.56
CA LYS A 61 -18.10 -8.32 -9.45
C LYS A 61 -18.45 -6.98 -8.78
N ASP A 62 -18.51 -6.96 -7.45
CA ASP A 62 -18.90 -5.77 -6.66
C ASP A 62 -17.72 -5.01 -6.04
N ARG A 63 -16.47 -5.41 -6.34
CA ARG A 63 -15.31 -4.66 -5.85
C ARG A 63 -15.07 -3.42 -6.71
N PRO A 64 -14.85 -2.25 -6.11
CA PRO A 64 -14.49 -1.06 -6.87
C PRO A 64 -13.17 -1.29 -7.62
N GLU A 65 -13.08 -0.76 -8.84
CA GLU A 65 -11.87 -0.80 -9.65
C GLU A 65 -10.70 -0.12 -8.93
N LEU A 66 -9.54 -0.77 -8.95
CA LEU A 66 -8.34 -0.26 -8.29
C LEU A 66 -7.55 0.61 -9.26
N GLN A 67 -7.14 1.78 -8.78
CA GLN A 67 -6.17 2.62 -9.45
C GLN A 67 -4.82 2.62 -8.72
N LEU A 68 -3.75 2.85 -9.47
CA LEU A 68 -2.42 3.14 -8.95
C LEU A 68 -2.08 4.62 -9.19
N THR A 69 -1.30 5.21 -8.29
CA THR A 69 -0.71 6.54 -8.50
C THR A 69 0.69 6.57 -7.90
N LEU A 70 1.60 7.34 -8.51
CA LEU A 70 2.86 7.68 -7.89
C LEU A 70 2.65 8.82 -6.91
N ALA A 71 2.92 8.56 -5.63
CA ALA A 71 3.10 9.60 -4.62
C ALA A 71 4.59 9.81 -4.36
N LEU A 72 5.09 10.98 -4.73
CA LEU A 72 6.49 11.34 -4.55
C LEU A 72 6.59 12.50 -3.57
N ILE A 73 7.19 12.23 -2.41
CA ILE A 73 7.54 13.22 -1.39
C ILE A 73 8.95 13.71 -1.72
N LYS A 74 9.07 15.01 -2.02
CA LYS A 74 10.30 15.63 -2.54
C LYS A 74 11.32 15.89 -1.43
N PRO A 75 12.60 16.17 -1.77
CA PRO A 75 13.66 16.34 -0.79
C PRO A 75 13.39 17.40 0.28
N SER A 76 12.71 18.49 -0.09
CA SER A 76 12.38 19.56 0.87
C SER A 76 11.53 19.09 2.06
N VAL A 77 10.66 18.10 1.85
CA VAL A 77 9.81 17.52 2.90
C VAL A 77 10.51 16.33 3.57
N CYS A 78 11.21 15.51 2.78
CA CYS A 78 11.97 14.37 3.29
C CYS A 78 13.14 14.75 4.21
N ALA A 79 13.56 16.01 4.19
CA ALA A 79 14.58 16.56 5.09
C ALA A 79 14.18 16.45 6.58
N TYR A 80 12.88 16.40 6.90
CA TYR A 80 12.39 16.28 8.27
C TYR A 80 11.55 15.00 8.47
N GLN A 81 12.08 14.01 9.17
CA GLN A 81 11.45 12.69 9.34
C GLN A 81 10.08 12.70 10.05
N PRO A 82 9.83 13.57 11.06
CA PRO A 82 8.50 13.67 11.65
C PRO A 82 7.41 14.07 10.65
N ASP A 83 7.70 14.94 9.68
CA ASP A 83 6.75 15.31 8.62
C ASP A 83 6.41 14.11 7.74
N VAL A 84 7.43 13.37 7.28
CA VAL A 84 7.24 12.14 6.49
C VAL A 84 6.36 11.14 7.24
N SER A 85 6.60 10.95 8.53
CA SER A 85 5.81 10.04 9.37
C SER A 85 4.35 10.48 9.50
N ALA A 86 4.11 11.79 9.67
CA ALA A 86 2.76 12.34 9.71
C ALA A 86 2.02 12.15 8.37
N ILE A 87 2.71 12.37 7.25
CA ILE A 87 2.16 12.19 5.90
C ILE A 87 1.79 10.73 5.64
N LEU A 88 2.65 9.77 6.01
CA LEU A 88 2.35 8.35 5.87
C LEU A 88 1.13 7.93 6.69
N LYS A 89 0.96 8.50 7.89
CA LYS A 89 -0.23 8.28 8.72
C LYS A 89 -1.49 8.82 8.02
N GLU A 90 -1.41 10.01 7.43
CA GLU A 90 -2.51 10.63 6.71
C GLU A 90 -2.90 9.86 5.43
N ILE A 91 -1.91 9.34 4.69
CA ILE A 91 -2.13 8.44 3.54
C ILE A 91 -2.95 7.22 3.99
N LYS A 92 -2.55 6.57 5.09
CA LYS A 92 -3.29 5.41 5.63
C LYS A 92 -4.71 5.80 6.06
N GLN A 93 -4.88 6.96 6.69
CA GLN A 93 -6.19 7.45 7.13
C GLN A 93 -7.12 7.82 5.95
N SER A 94 -6.56 8.19 4.80
CA SER A 94 -7.33 8.47 3.58
C SER A 94 -7.94 7.21 2.91
N GLY A 95 -7.58 6.01 3.39
CA GLY A 95 -7.97 4.74 2.78
C GLY A 95 -7.11 4.33 1.58
N LEU A 96 -6.04 5.07 1.28
CA LEU A 96 -5.01 4.66 0.33
C LEU A 96 -4.04 3.67 0.98
N ASN A 97 -3.63 2.68 0.20
CA ASN A 97 -2.68 1.65 0.62
C ASN A 97 -1.37 1.80 -0.15
N VAL A 98 -0.27 1.30 0.43
CA VAL A 98 1.06 1.33 -0.20
C VAL A 98 1.35 -0.03 -0.82
N ALA A 99 1.39 -0.10 -2.14
CA ALA A 99 1.78 -1.29 -2.88
C ALA A 99 3.31 -1.50 -2.84
N ARG A 100 4.05 -0.38 -2.95
CA ARG A 100 5.51 -0.37 -3.00
C ARG A 100 6.05 0.95 -2.48
N SER A 101 7.27 0.94 -1.92
CA SER A 101 7.98 2.16 -1.53
C SER A 101 9.46 2.06 -1.89
N LYS A 102 10.08 3.21 -2.24
CA LYS A 102 11.50 3.32 -2.56
C LYS A 102 12.01 4.68 -2.11
N ARG A 103 13.11 4.70 -1.35
CA ARG A 103 13.86 5.93 -1.10
C ARG A 103 14.75 6.19 -2.31
N LEU A 104 14.67 7.40 -2.86
CA LEU A 104 15.36 7.78 -4.10
C LEU A 104 16.43 8.82 -3.82
N PHE A 105 17.55 8.69 -4.49
CA PHE A 105 18.55 9.74 -4.63
C PHE A 105 18.69 10.00 -6.13
N TRP A 106 18.02 11.04 -6.61
CA TRP A 106 17.96 11.34 -8.03
C TRP A 106 19.32 11.78 -8.53
N THR A 107 19.79 11.16 -9.60
CA THR A 107 20.79 11.76 -10.48
C THR A 107 20.17 12.90 -11.28
N SER A 108 21.02 13.78 -11.82
CA SER A 108 20.56 14.83 -12.73
C SER A 108 19.82 14.24 -13.94
N GLN A 109 20.33 13.16 -14.51
CA GLN A 109 19.75 12.50 -15.67
C GLN A 109 18.34 11.96 -15.37
N GLU A 110 18.16 11.19 -14.30
CA GLU A 110 16.86 10.63 -13.92
C GLU A 110 15.83 11.73 -13.63
N ALA A 111 16.25 12.83 -12.96
CA ALA A 111 15.36 13.95 -12.70
C ALA A 111 14.91 14.64 -14.01
N HIS A 112 15.82 14.81 -14.97
CA HIS A 112 15.47 15.39 -16.27
C HIS A 112 14.52 14.51 -17.07
N GLU A 113 14.77 13.19 -17.07
CA GLU A 113 13.91 12.20 -17.73
C GLU A 113 12.51 12.20 -17.12
N PHE A 114 12.41 12.13 -15.78
CA PHE A 114 11.15 12.13 -15.07
C PHE A 114 10.32 13.40 -15.32
N TYR A 115 10.96 14.57 -15.38
CA TYR A 115 10.29 15.84 -15.62
C TYR A 115 10.39 16.34 -17.06
N ALA A 116 10.66 15.47 -18.04
CA ALA A 116 10.89 15.88 -19.43
C ALA A 116 9.74 16.74 -20.02
N GLU A 117 8.49 16.48 -19.62
CA GLU A 117 7.29 17.24 -20.02
C GLU A 117 7.32 18.73 -19.57
N HIS A 118 8.20 19.08 -18.63
CA HIS A 118 8.39 20.46 -18.14
C HIS A 118 9.60 21.17 -18.74
N ARG A 119 10.33 20.53 -19.67
CA ARG A 119 11.48 21.15 -20.33
C ARG A 119 11.08 22.46 -21.02
N GLY A 120 11.90 23.49 -20.86
CA GLY A 120 11.66 24.83 -21.42
C GLY A 120 10.72 25.72 -20.59
N ARG A 121 10.15 25.23 -19.48
CA ARG A 121 9.43 26.07 -18.52
C ARG A 121 10.43 26.86 -17.68
N PHE A 122 10.11 28.12 -17.35
CA PHE A 122 10.99 29.01 -16.57
C PHE A 122 11.40 28.48 -15.19
N TYR A 123 10.67 27.51 -14.64
CA TYR A 123 10.93 26.88 -13.35
C TYR A 123 11.65 25.53 -13.44
N TYR A 124 11.92 25.02 -14.66
CA TYR A 124 12.41 23.66 -14.88
C TYR A 124 13.74 23.38 -14.17
N ASP A 125 14.74 24.23 -14.37
CA ASP A 125 16.07 24.02 -13.77
C ASP A 125 15.99 24.05 -12.23
N ARG A 126 15.17 24.95 -11.67
CA ARG A 126 14.93 25.01 -10.22
C ARG A 126 14.21 23.76 -9.71
N LEU A 127 13.29 23.19 -10.49
CA LEU A 127 12.64 21.93 -10.16
C LEU A 127 13.68 20.80 -10.11
N ILE A 128 14.52 20.66 -11.15
CA ILE A 128 15.58 19.65 -11.19
C ILE A 128 16.52 19.79 -10.00
N LEU A 129 17.04 20.99 -9.75
CA LEU A 129 17.92 21.26 -8.60
C LEU A 129 17.27 20.86 -7.27
N GLY A 130 15.97 21.11 -7.11
CA GLY A 130 15.23 20.70 -5.92
C GLY A 130 15.05 19.18 -5.78
N MET A 131 15.09 18.43 -6.88
CA MET A 131 14.95 16.97 -6.88
C MET A 131 16.26 16.27 -6.57
N ILE A 132 17.39 16.81 -7.03
CA ILE A 132 18.72 16.25 -6.80
C ILE A 132 19.36 16.72 -5.49
N SER A 133 18.71 17.63 -4.75
CA SER A 133 19.29 18.21 -3.52
C SER A 133 19.29 17.26 -2.32
N GLY A 134 18.70 16.07 -2.42
CA GLY A 134 18.61 15.13 -1.30
C GLY A 134 17.67 13.95 -1.54
N PRO A 135 17.36 13.17 -0.50
CA PRO A 135 16.53 11.98 -0.64
C PRO A 135 15.07 12.35 -0.91
N SER A 136 14.43 11.64 -1.84
CA SER A 136 12.98 11.62 -1.99
C SER A 136 12.41 10.30 -1.46
N LEU A 137 11.11 10.28 -1.17
CA LEU A 137 10.37 9.05 -0.90
C LEU A 137 9.30 8.86 -1.97
N ALA A 138 9.43 7.81 -2.77
CA ALA A 138 8.42 7.38 -3.72
C ALA A 138 7.58 6.25 -3.14
N LEU A 139 6.27 6.37 -3.31
CA LEU A 139 5.27 5.39 -2.92
C LEU A 139 4.39 5.09 -4.14
N ALA A 140 4.17 3.81 -4.40
CA ALA A 140 3.09 3.38 -5.27
C ALA A 140 1.84 3.24 -4.39
N LEU A 141 0.91 4.19 -4.50
CA LEU A 141 -0.34 4.17 -3.74
C LEU A 141 -1.44 3.52 -4.57
N TYR A 142 -2.29 2.72 -3.92
CA TYR A 142 -3.42 2.08 -4.58
C TYR A 142 -4.70 2.16 -3.76
N GLY A 143 -5.82 2.08 -4.49
CA GLY A 143 -7.17 2.09 -3.96
C GLY A 143 -8.17 2.58 -5.01
N PRO A 144 -9.47 2.61 -4.69
CA PRO A 144 -10.47 3.26 -5.53
C PRO A 144 -10.14 4.76 -5.66
N ASP A 145 -10.17 5.30 -6.87
CA ASP A 145 -9.89 6.71 -7.18
C ASP A 145 -8.54 7.22 -6.64
N ALA A 146 -7.52 6.35 -6.63
CA ALA A 146 -6.24 6.64 -5.97
C ALA A 146 -5.58 7.94 -6.45
N ILE A 147 -5.64 8.21 -7.76
CA ILE A 147 -5.09 9.42 -8.38
C ILE A 147 -5.81 10.65 -7.84
N GLN A 148 -7.15 10.65 -7.89
CA GLN A 148 -7.95 11.78 -7.45
C GLN A 148 -7.79 12.02 -5.94
N LYS A 149 -7.83 10.97 -5.12
CA LYS A 149 -7.64 11.05 -3.67
C LYS A 149 -6.29 11.63 -3.31
N TRP A 150 -5.21 11.10 -3.90
CA TRP A 150 -3.87 11.61 -3.64
C TRP A 150 -3.74 13.09 -4.03
N ARG A 151 -4.18 13.46 -5.24
CA ARG A 151 -4.16 14.86 -5.69
C ARG A 151 -4.99 15.79 -4.81
N SER A 152 -6.12 15.31 -4.29
CA SER A 152 -6.97 16.08 -3.38
C SER A 152 -6.27 16.35 -2.05
N MET A 153 -5.55 15.36 -1.51
CA MET A 153 -4.71 15.54 -0.32
C MET A 153 -3.57 16.55 -0.57
N LEU A 154 -2.97 16.52 -1.77
CA LEU A 154 -1.95 17.49 -2.15
C LEU A 154 -2.48 18.93 -2.19
N GLY A 155 -3.72 19.10 -2.67
CA GLY A 155 -4.31 20.40 -2.95
C GLY A 155 -3.68 21.08 -4.18
N PRO A 156 -4.04 22.34 -4.47
CA PRO A 156 -3.60 23.03 -5.69
C PRO A 156 -2.08 23.15 -5.80
N THR A 157 -1.55 23.06 -7.03
CA THR A 157 -0.11 23.13 -7.30
C THR A 157 0.53 24.45 -6.84
N LYS A 158 -0.21 25.56 -6.92
CA LYS A 158 0.23 26.89 -6.48
C LYS A 158 0.04 27.04 -4.97
N ALA A 159 1.05 26.64 -4.22
CA ALA A 159 1.00 26.49 -2.76
C ALA A 159 0.60 27.79 -2.03
N TYR A 160 0.94 28.97 -2.57
CA TYR A 160 0.63 30.24 -1.90
C TYR A 160 -0.87 30.51 -1.78
N LYS A 161 -1.66 30.21 -2.82
CA LYS A 161 -3.12 30.33 -2.77
C LYS A 161 -3.75 29.24 -1.90
N SER A 162 -3.18 28.03 -1.95
CA SER A 162 -3.64 26.89 -1.16
C SER A 162 -3.56 27.14 0.34
N LYS A 163 -2.57 27.90 0.83
CA LYS A 163 -2.46 28.25 2.26
C LYS A 163 -3.71 28.97 2.80
N TRP A 164 -4.37 29.77 1.98
CA TRP A 164 -5.56 30.52 2.38
C TRP A 164 -6.87 29.75 2.11
N GLN A 165 -6.94 29.02 1.00
CA GLN A 165 -8.17 28.35 0.56
C GLN A 165 -8.33 26.92 1.11
N HIS A 166 -7.22 26.21 1.30
CA HIS A 166 -7.18 24.81 1.69
C HIS A 166 -6.03 24.53 2.68
N PRO A 167 -6.02 25.15 3.88
CA PRO A 167 -4.90 25.09 4.82
C PRO A 167 -4.57 23.67 5.29
N ALA A 168 -5.52 22.75 5.20
CA ALA A 168 -5.32 21.35 5.57
C ALA A 168 -4.50 20.55 4.53
N CYS A 169 -4.41 21.00 3.27
CA CYS A 169 -3.75 20.22 2.23
C CYS A 169 -2.22 20.17 2.44
N LEU A 170 -1.60 19.12 1.90
CA LEU A 170 -0.18 18.85 2.11
C LEU A 170 0.71 19.97 1.56
N ARG A 171 0.41 20.51 0.37
CA ARG A 171 1.17 21.61 -0.21
C ARG A 171 1.06 22.91 0.59
N ALA A 172 -0.07 23.15 1.27
CA ALA A 172 -0.22 24.31 2.14
C ALA A 172 0.64 24.18 3.40
N ARG A 173 0.65 23.00 4.03
CA ARG A 173 1.39 22.74 5.28
C ARG A 173 2.90 22.63 5.08
N TYR A 174 3.34 21.89 4.06
CA TYR A 174 4.76 21.52 3.88
C TYR A 174 5.45 22.20 2.68
N GLY A 175 4.69 22.89 1.82
CA GLY A 175 5.23 23.57 0.64
C GLY A 175 5.95 24.87 1.00
N LEU A 176 7.15 25.06 0.43
CA LEU A 176 7.96 26.28 0.58
C LEU A 176 7.67 27.33 -0.51
N GLY A 177 6.95 26.94 -1.57
CA GLY A 177 6.57 27.81 -2.68
C GLY A 177 6.05 27.00 -3.87
N ASP A 178 5.76 27.65 -5.00
CA ASP A 178 5.13 26.99 -6.15
C ASP A 178 6.05 25.92 -6.79
N THR A 179 7.34 26.21 -6.98
CA THR A 179 8.30 25.23 -7.51
C THR A 179 8.73 24.21 -6.45
N ARG A 180 8.83 24.63 -5.18
CA ARG A 180 9.17 23.78 -4.02
C ARG A 180 7.92 23.45 -3.22
N ASN A 181 6.93 22.86 -3.89
CA ASN A 181 5.64 22.52 -3.31
C ASN A 181 5.66 21.23 -2.48
N GLY A 182 6.80 20.53 -2.41
CA GLY A 182 7.03 19.36 -1.56
C GLY A 182 6.56 18.01 -2.12
N PHE A 183 5.73 18.00 -3.18
CA PHE A 183 5.07 16.76 -3.61
C PHE A 183 4.86 16.67 -5.12
N HIS A 184 4.79 15.43 -5.60
CA HIS A 184 4.31 15.06 -6.93
C HIS A 184 3.25 13.96 -6.83
N GLY A 185 2.32 13.97 -7.77
CA GLY A 185 1.22 13.02 -7.89
C GLY A 185 0.84 12.90 -9.36
N SER A 186 0.71 11.67 -9.84
CA SER A 186 0.28 11.37 -11.21
C SER A 186 -1.05 12.08 -11.52
N ASP A 187 -1.31 12.38 -12.79
CA ASP A 187 -2.53 13.10 -13.21
C ASP A 187 -3.56 12.25 -13.92
N SER A 188 -3.17 11.06 -14.35
CA SER A 188 -3.96 10.11 -15.13
C SER A 188 -3.40 8.71 -14.95
N ASP A 189 -4.18 7.68 -15.28
CA ASP A 189 -3.71 6.28 -15.22
C ASP A 189 -2.49 6.05 -16.11
N HIS A 190 -2.49 6.68 -17.30
CA HIS A 190 -1.34 6.63 -18.22
C HIS A 190 -0.08 7.26 -17.61
N SER A 191 -0.19 8.45 -17.00
CA SER A 191 0.96 9.07 -16.32
C SER A 191 1.41 8.23 -15.13
N ALA A 192 0.48 7.65 -14.36
CA ALA A 192 0.79 6.80 -13.22
C ALA A 192 1.60 5.57 -13.63
N ILE A 193 1.17 4.83 -14.66
CA ILE A 193 1.90 3.65 -15.16
C ILE A 193 3.32 4.05 -15.57
N ARG A 194 3.45 5.06 -16.45
CA ARG A 194 4.75 5.55 -16.92
C ARG A 194 5.67 5.97 -15.77
N GLU A 195 5.17 6.80 -14.86
CA GLU A 195 5.94 7.33 -13.73
C GLU A 195 6.35 6.24 -12.75
N LEU A 196 5.48 5.26 -12.49
CA LEU A 196 5.79 4.12 -11.62
C LEU A 196 6.84 3.20 -12.25
N SER A 197 6.77 2.96 -13.57
CA SER A 197 7.78 2.17 -14.28
C SER A 197 9.16 2.84 -14.25
N LEU A 198 9.23 4.18 -14.38
CA LEU A 198 10.49 4.94 -14.27
C LEU A 198 11.09 4.89 -12.85
N VAL A 199 10.25 4.79 -11.82
CA VAL A 199 10.70 4.84 -10.43
C VAL A 199 11.01 3.44 -9.86
N PHE A 200 10.23 2.44 -10.24
CA PHE A 200 10.29 1.08 -9.74
C PHE A 200 10.71 0.10 -10.84
N ASP A 201 11.99 0.15 -11.20
CA ASP A 201 12.58 -0.70 -12.24
C ASP A 201 12.17 -2.18 -12.10
N GLY A 202 11.74 -2.77 -13.22
CA GLY A 202 11.31 -4.17 -13.28
C GLY A 202 9.98 -4.47 -12.56
N TRP A 203 9.20 -3.44 -12.17
CA TRP A 203 7.87 -3.66 -11.62
C TRP A 203 6.81 -3.60 -12.72
N ASP A 204 6.19 -4.75 -12.98
CA ASP A 204 4.98 -4.81 -13.80
C ASP A 204 3.76 -4.32 -12.99
N THR A 205 3.40 -3.06 -13.22
CA THR A 205 2.26 -2.41 -12.56
C THR A 205 0.93 -2.99 -13.01
N GLN A 206 0.83 -3.41 -14.27
CA GLN A 206 -0.42 -3.91 -14.83
C GLN A 206 -0.72 -5.31 -14.28
N TRP A 207 0.28 -6.21 -14.32
CA TRP A 207 0.17 -7.52 -13.71
C TRP A 207 -0.18 -7.43 -12.22
N TRP A 208 0.45 -6.49 -11.50
CA TRP A 208 0.16 -6.28 -10.08
C TRP A 208 -1.28 -5.82 -9.87
N LEU A 209 -1.78 -4.87 -10.67
CA LEU A 209 -3.17 -4.40 -10.62
C LEU A 209 -4.16 -5.52 -10.94
N ASP A 210 -3.88 -6.34 -11.95
CA ASP A 210 -4.75 -7.45 -12.34
C ASP A 210 -4.81 -8.52 -11.25
N ARG A 211 -3.69 -8.78 -10.57
CA ARG A 211 -3.66 -9.68 -9.41
C ARG A 211 -4.54 -9.17 -8.28
N GLU A 212 -4.38 -7.92 -7.87
CA GLU A 212 -5.15 -7.36 -6.75
C GLU A 212 -6.65 -7.26 -7.05
N GLN A 213 -7.01 -7.12 -8.33
CA GLN A 213 -8.39 -7.12 -8.78
C GLN A 213 -8.95 -8.52 -9.04
N GLY A 214 -8.13 -9.58 -8.93
CA GLY A 214 -8.54 -10.95 -9.24
C GLY A 214 -8.86 -11.17 -10.73
N LYS A 215 -8.26 -10.36 -11.61
CA LYS A 215 -8.40 -10.41 -13.07
C LYS A 215 -7.39 -11.37 -13.73
N LEU A 216 -6.41 -11.89 -12.98
CA LEU A 216 -5.42 -12.83 -13.53
C LEU A 216 -6.09 -14.15 -13.97
N PRO A 217 -5.63 -14.73 -15.10
CA PRO A 217 -6.08 -16.05 -15.52
C PRO A 217 -5.84 -17.09 -14.42
N VAL A 218 -6.86 -17.90 -14.16
CA VAL A 218 -6.75 -19.12 -13.37
C VAL A 218 -6.62 -20.30 -14.31
N ASP A 219 -5.83 -21.30 -13.93
CA ASP A 219 -5.79 -22.57 -14.68
C ASP A 219 -7.14 -23.32 -14.59
N ASP A 220 -7.29 -24.39 -15.37
CA ASP A 220 -8.50 -25.23 -15.37
C ASP A 220 -8.82 -25.84 -13.99
N GLY A 221 -7.86 -25.82 -13.06
CA GLY A 221 -8.01 -26.24 -11.67
C GLY A 221 -8.36 -25.10 -10.69
N GLY A 222 -8.58 -23.89 -11.18
CA GLY A 222 -8.90 -22.70 -10.37
C GLY A 222 -7.73 -22.13 -9.59
N LYS A 223 -6.49 -22.54 -9.87
CA LYS A 223 -5.28 -21.98 -9.24
C LYS A 223 -4.76 -20.81 -10.07
N LEU A 224 -4.35 -19.74 -9.39
CA LEU A 224 -3.63 -18.63 -10.01
C LEU A 224 -2.36 -19.17 -10.64
N ASN A 225 -2.15 -18.92 -11.93
CA ASN A 225 -0.87 -19.15 -12.58
C ASN A 225 0.03 -17.93 -12.30
N PRO A 226 1.03 -18.03 -11.41
CA PRO A 226 1.85 -16.89 -11.03
C PRO A 226 2.76 -16.40 -12.18
N LEU A 227 2.87 -17.15 -13.28
CA LEU A 227 3.71 -16.82 -14.43
C LEU A 227 2.93 -16.32 -15.65
N GLY A 228 1.59 -16.41 -15.65
CA GLY A 228 0.74 -15.81 -16.70
C GLY A 228 0.91 -16.38 -18.11
N PHE A 229 1.54 -17.56 -18.27
CA PHE A 229 1.66 -18.31 -19.52
C PHE A 229 1.12 -19.72 -19.37
#